data_AF-A0A4U7F2Z9-F1
#
_entry.id   AF-A0A4U7F2Z9-F1
#
_cell.length_a   1.000
_cell.length_b   1.000
_cell.length_c   1.000
_cell.angle_alpha   90.00
_cell.angle_beta   90.00
_cell.angle_gamma   90.00
#
_symmetry.space_group_name_H-M   'P 1'
#
loop_
_entity.id
_entity.type
_entity.pdbx_description
1 polymer ?
#
loop_
_entity_poly.entity_id
_entity_poly.type
_entity_poly.pdbx_seq_one_letter_code
_entity_poly.pdbx_strand_id
1 'polypeptide(L)'
;MAAKPEYRDRPDVEVALLDALVDRGDEGMTVLELRAAVDADIDAVEEALSSLKADSLITVESAERVRVYPHDRVVPDPDAPAADGDVSLVDQLRDRLGL
;
A
#
# COMPACT_ATOMS: atom_id res chain seq x y z
N MET A 1 5.11 -6.28 9.76
CA MET A 1 4.06 -7.11 9.15
C MET A 1 4.29 -7.16 7.65
N ALA A 2 4.14 -8.34 7.05
CA ALA A 2 4.31 -8.51 5.60
C ALA A 2 2.94 -8.52 4.90
N ALA A 3 2.90 -8.07 3.65
CA ALA A 3 1.76 -8.10 2.76
C ALA A 3 1.17 -9.52 2.63
N LYS A 4 -0.11 -9.59 2.25
CA LYS A 4 -0.83 -10.87 2.10
C LYS A 4 -0.12 -11.83 1.12
N PRO A 5 -0.19 -13.16 1.36
CA PRO A 5 0.53 -14.16 0.57
C PRO A 5 0.21 -14.14 -0.92
N GLU A 6 -1.01 -13.75 -1.29
CA GLU A 6 -1.51 -13.67 -2.66
C GLU A 6 -0.77 -12.62 -3.54
N TYR A 7 -0.06 -11.68 -2.92
CA TYR A 7 0.74 -10.67 -3.63
C TYR A 7 2.24 -10.96 -3.64
N ARG A 8 2.67 -12.12 -3.12
CA ARG A 8 4.09 -12.53 -3.07
C ARG A 8 4.61 -13.16 -4.37
N ASP A 9 3.75 -13.50 -5.31
CA ASP A 9 4.10 -14.02 -6.65
C ASP A 9 4.38 -12.86 -7.65
N ARG A 10 5.11 -11.85 -7.17
CA ARG A 10 5.41 -10.59 -7.87
C ARG A 10 6.92 -10.32 -7.89
N PRO A 11 7.40 -9.40 -8.74
CA PRO A 11 8.80 -8.97 -8.71
C PRO A 11 9.24 -8.59 -7.29
N ASP A 12 10.46 -8.96 -6.91
CA ASP A 12 10.98 -8.79 -5.55
C ASP A 12 10.83 -7.34 -5.04
N VAL A 13 11.00 -6.35 -5.93
CA VAL A 13 10.85 -4.92 -5.63
C VAL A 13 9.40 -4.56 -5.31
N GLU A 14 8.41 -5.10 -6.04
CA GLU A 14 6.98 -4.84 -5.76
C GLU A 14 6.58 -5.39 -4.39
N VAL A 15 7.01 -6.61 -4.07
CA VAL A 15 6.72 -7.24 -2.77
C VAL A 15 7.36 -6.43 -1.64
N ALA A 16 8.63 -6.05 -1.79
CA ALA A 16 9.33 -5.26 -0.79
C ALA A 16 8.70 -3.88 -0.58
N LEU A 17 8.19 -3.24 -1.64
CA LEU A 17 7.46 -1.98 -1.52
C LEU A 17 6.14 -2.14 -0.77
N LEU A 18 5.38 -3.21 -1.05
CA LEU A 18 4.14 -3.50 -0.33
C LEU A 18 4.41 -3.79 1.15
N ASP A 19 5.45 -4.56 1.47
CA ASP A 19 5.86 -4.85 2.85
C ASP A 19 6.22 -3.55 3.60
N ALA A 20 7.04 -2.68 2.99
CA ALA A 20 7.42 -1.39 3.59
C ALA A 20 6.21 -0.47 3.84
N LEU A 21 5.27 -0.43 2.89
CA LEU A 21 4.04 0.34 3.01
C LEU A 21 3.12 -0.21 4.10
N VAL A 22 2.96 -1.54 4.19
CA VAL A 22 2.19 -2.20 5.24
C VAL A 22 2.81 -1.99 6.62
N ASP A 23 4.13 -2.02 6.72
CA ASP A 23 4.86 -1.73 7.97
C ASP A 23 4.64 -0.30 8.46
N ARG A 24 4.47 0.65 7.54
CA ARG A 24 4.20 2.06 7.86
C ARG A 24 2.71 2.33 8.12
N GLY A 25 1.81 1.54 7.52
CA GLY A 25 0.36 1.69 7.67
C GLY A 25 -0.16 3.05 7.19
N ASP A 26 -0.98 3.69 8.01
CA ASP A 26 -1.71 4.93 7.68
C ASP A 26 -0.81 6.18 7.52
N GLU A 27 0.47 6.11 7.90
CA GLU A 27 1.39 7.24 7.72
C GLU A 27 1.82 7.43 6.24
N GLY A 28 1.82 6.34 5.47
CA GLY A 28 2.31 6.29 4.10
C GLY A 28 3.78 6.68 3.95
N MET A 29 4.31 6.55 2.74
CA MET A 29 5.71 6.86 2.44
C MET A 29 5.85 7.67 1.15
N THR A 30 6.86 8.51 1.10
CA THR A 30 7.29 9.17 -0.13
C THR A 30 8.12 8.21 -1.00
N VAL A 31 8.26 8.50 -2.29
CA VAL A 31 9.07 7.70 -3.22
C VAL A 31 10.52 7.59 -2.74
N LEU A 32 11.09 8.67 -2.18
CA LEU A 32 12.46 8.67 -1.68
C LEU A 32 12.64 7.80 -0.43
N GLU A 33 11.63 7.75 0.44
CA GLU A 33 11.64 6.88 1.62
C GLU A 33 11.47 5.41 1.21
N LEU A 34 10.60 5.14 0.24
CA LEU A 34 10.43 3.80 -0.31
C LEU A 34 11.73 3.29 -0.92
N ARG A 35 12.39 4.09 -1.74
CA ARG A 35 13.71 3.76 -2.29
C ARG A 35 14.72 3.41 -1.20
N ALA A 36 14.77 4.18 -0.11
CA ALA A 36 15.67 3.92 1.00
C ALA A 36 15.33 2.63 1.77
N ALA A 37 14.06 2.23 1.78
CA ALA A 37 13.59 1.02 2.44
C ALA A 37 13.89 -0.26 1.64
N VAL A 38 13.77 -0.21 0.31
CA VAL A 38 13.92 -1.41 -0.55
C VAL A 38 15.29 -1.54 -1.23
N ASP A 39 16.20 -0.58 -1.02
CA ASP A 39 17.56 -0.54 -1.62
C ASP A 39 17.58 -0.83 -3.13
N ALA A 40 16.61 -0.24 -3.85
CA ALA A 40 16.46 -0.36 -5.29
C ALA A 40 16.72 0.99 -5.98
N ASP A 41 17.09 0.94 -7.26
CA ASP A 41 17.25 2.14 -8.08
C ASP A 41 15.90 2.83 -8.33
N ILE A 42 15.95 4.14 -8.61
CA ILE A 42 14.75 4.97 -8.82
C ILE A 42 13.89 4.40 -9.95
N ASP A 43 14.50 3.98 -11.07
CA ASP A 43 13.77 3.45 -12.22
C ASP A 43 12.99 2.18 -11.85
N ALA A 44 13.61 1.27 -11.09
CA ALA A 44 12.97 0.04 -10.62
C ALA A 44 11.83 0.33 -9.64
N VAL A 45 12.02 1.31 -8.75
CA VAL A 45 10.97 1.75 -7.81
C VAL A 45 9.81 2.39 -8.57
N GLU A 46 10.06 3.25 -9.55
CA GLU A 46 9.01 3.90 -10.34
C GLU A 46 8.23 2.90 -11.19
N GLU A 47 8.90 1.94 -11.83
CA GLU A 47 8.25 0.88 -12.59
C GLU A 47 7.35 0.03 -11.69
N ALA A 48 7.87 -0.40 -10.54
CA ALA A 48 7.11 -1.16 -9.55
C ALA A 48 5.91 -0.37 -9.02
N LEU A 49 6.08 0.91 -8.68
CA LEU A 49 4.97 1.78 -8.25
C LEU A 49 3.91 1.96 -9.34
N SER A 50 4.33 2.07 -10.61
CA SER A 50 3.41 2.14 -11.75
C SER A 50 2.58 0.86 -11.88
N SER A 51 3.25 -0.30 -11.81
CA SER A 51 2.64 -1.64 -11.84
C SER A 51 1.63 -1.82 -10.69
N LEU A 52 2.06 -1.56 -9.45
CA LEU A 52 1.21 -1.65 -8.27
C LEU A 52 0.01 -0.71 -8.35
N LYS A 53 0.18 0.50 -8.91
CA LYS A 53 -0.92 1.44 -9.10
C LYS A 53 -1.89 0.98 -10.20
N ALA A 54 -1.38 0.41 -11.29
CA ALA A 54 -2.22 -0.15 -12.36
C ALA A 54 -3.09 -1.30 -11.83
N ASP A 55 -2.53 -2.13 -10.95
CA ASP A 55 -3.26 -3.19 -10.25
C ASP A 55 -4.10 -2.68 -9.07
N SER A 56 -4.04 -1.37 -8.82
CA SER A 56 -4.74 -0.66 -7.75
C SER A 56 -4.38 -1.18 -6.34
N LEU A 57 -3.16 -1.69 -6.15
CA LEU A 57 -2.63 -2.19 -4.88
C LEU A 57 -2.05 -1.07 -4.00
N ILE A 58 -1.87 0.12 -4.55
CA ILE A 58 -1.44 1.31 -3.83
C ILE A 58 -2.32 2.51 -4.22
N THR A 59 -2.40 3.47 -3.30
CA THR A 59 -3.00 4.78 -3.54
C THR A 59 -1.92 5.84 -3.45
N VAL A 60 -1.97 6.82 -4.36
CA VAL A 60 -1.05 7.95 -4.36
C VAL A 60 -1.84 9.23 -4.14
N GLU A 61 -1.44 10.00 -3.14
CA GLU A 61 -2.08 11.25 -2.78
C GLU A 61 -1.10 12.40 -2.86
N SER A 62 -1.56 13.53 -3.40
CA SER A 62 -0.77 14.74 -3.55
C SER A 62 -1.50 15.88 -2.87
N ALA A 63 -1.23 16.07 -1.58
CA ALA A 63 -1.67 17.23 -0.81
C ALA A 63 -0.50 18.23 -0.69
N GLU A 64 0.13 18.32 0.48
CA GLU A 64 1.34 19.13 0.69
C GLU A 64 2.61 18.44 0.15
N ARG A 65 2.60 17.11 0.08
CA ARG A 65 3.66 16.27 -0.50
C ARG A 65 3.03 15.00 -1.07
N VAL A 66 3.67 14.43 -2.10
CA VAL A 66 3.26 13.14 -2.68
C VAL A 66 3.53 12.03 -1.68
N ARG A 67 2.48 11.29 -1.30
CA ARG A 67 2.55 10.12 -0.43
C ARG A 67 1.91 8.91 -1.11
N VAL A 68 2.51 7.76 -0.86
CA VAL A 68 2.07 6.45 -1.32
C VAL A 68 1.57 5.67 -0.11
N TYR A 69 0.41 5.04 -0.26
CA TYR A 69 -0.22 4.22 0.76
C TYR A 69 -0.52 2.83 0.20
N PRO A 70 -0.43 1.77 1.01
CA PRO A 70 -0.92 0.47 0.61
C PRO A 70 -2.45 0.53 0.46
N HIS A 71 -3.00 -0.20 -0.50
CA HIS A 71 -4.45 -0.36 -0.57
C HIS A 71 -4.93 -1.35 0.51
N ASP A 72 -6.11 -1.13 1.07
CA ASP A 72 -6.69 -1.94 2.17
C ASP A 72 -6.72 -3.45 1.90
N ARG A 73 -6.80 -3.87 0.62
CA ARG A 73 -6.78 -5.28 0.25
C ARG A 73 -5.43 -5.96 0.51
N VAL A 74 -4.34 -5.20 0.54
CA VAL A 74 -2.97 -5.71 0.69
C VAL A 74 -2.54 -5.77 2.16
N VAL A 75 -3.18 -4.96 3.01
CA VAL A 75 -2.97 -4.93 4.46
C VAL A 75 -3.57 -6.20 5.08
N PRO A 76 -2.80 -7.00 5.83
CA PRO A 76 -3.34 -8.09 6.63
C PRO A 76 -4.11 -7.50 7.83
N ASP A 77 -5.39 -7.81 7.94
CA ASP A 77 -6.22 -7.39 9.06
C ASP A 77 -5.87 -8.25 10.31
N PRO A 78 -5.32 -7.66 11.39
CA PRO A 78 -4.84 -8.43 12.55
C PRO A 78 -5.97 -8.93 13.45
N ASP A 79 -7.20 -8.44 13.28
CA ASP A 79 -8.37 -8.76 14.11
C ASP A 79 -9.54 -9.41 13.33
N ALA A 80 -9.37 -9.72 12.03
CA ALA A 80 -10.44 -10.30 11.25
C ALA A 80 -10.76 -11.75 11.69
N PRO A 81 -11.97 -12.04 12.20
CA PRO A 81 -12.47 -13.40 12.29
C PRO A 81 -12.57 -13.96 10.87
N ALA A 82 -12.25 -15.24 10.70
CA ALA A 82 -12.46 -15.90 9.42
C ALA A 82 -13.96 -15.83 9.05
N ALA A 83 -14.23 -15.14 7.94
CA ALA A 83 -15.49 -15.09 7.20
C ALA A 83 -16.60 -14.13 7.69
N ASP A 84 -17.20 -13.52 6.67
CA ASP A 84 -18.51 -12.85 6.61
C ASP A 84 -18.66 -11.48 7.30
N GLY A 85 -18.72 -10.42 6.49
CA GLY A 85 -19.46 -9.21 6.83
C GLY A 85 -18.68 -7.90 6.69
N ASP A 86 -18.84 -7.27 5.53
CA ASP A 86 -18.60 -5.85 5.25
C ASP A 86 -18.97 -4.90 6.40
N VAL A 87 -18.04 -4.42 7.24
CA VAL A 87 -18.33 -3.22 8.08
C VAL A 87 -17.14 -2.28 8.36
N SER A 88 -15.87 -2.69 8.30
CA SER A 88 -14.76 -1.75 8.58
C SER A 88 -14.35 -0.87 7.39
N LEU A 89 -14.96 -1.07 6.22
CA LEU A 89 -14.53 -0.62 4.88
C LEU A 89 -15.09 0.74 4.43
N VAL A 90 -16.03 1.36 5.17
CA VAL A 90 -16.84 2.50 4.66
C VAL A 90 -16.70 3.78 5.48
N ASP A 91 -16.21 3.69 6.72
CA ASP A 91 -16.15 4.85 7.62
C ASP A 91 -15.04 5.84 7.22
N GLN A 92 -13.88 5.34 6.74
CA GLN A 92 -12.76 6.21 6.35
C GLN A 92 -12.95 6.90 4.99
N LEU A 93 -13.76 6.31 4.08
CA LEU A 93 -14.14 6.97 2.83
C LEU A 93 -15.13 8.12 3.03
N ARG A 94 -15.92 8.10 4.11
CA ARG A 94 -16.97 9.09 4.36
C ARG A 94 -16.41 10.42 4.85
N ASP A 95 -15.35 10.37 5.66
CA ASP A 95 -14.65 11.56 6.16
C ASP A 95 -13.94 12.34 5.05
N ARG A 96 -13.49 11.62 3.99
CA ARG A 96 -12.73 12.21 2.88
C ARG A 96 -13.58 12.66 1.69
N LEU A 97 -14.81 12.15 1.54
CA LEU A 97 -15.76 12.55 0.50
C LEU A 97 -16.86 13.52 0.99
N GLY A 98 -16.90 13.86 2.27
CA GLY A 98 -17.77 14.92 2.80
C GLY A 98 -19.26 14.67 2.58
N LEU A 99 -19.78 13.51 3.02
CA LEU A 99 -21.19 13.13 2.99
C LEU A 99 -21.76 12.78 4.37
#